data_AF-A0A4R8PUP5-F1
#
_entry.id   AF-A0A4R8PUP5-F1
#
_cell.length_a   1.000
_cell.length_b   1.000
_cell.length_c   1.000
_cell.angle_alpha   90.00
_cell.angle_beta   90.00
_cell.angle_gamma   90.00
#
_symmetry.space_group_name_H-M   'P 1'
#
loop_
_entity.id
_entity.type
_entity.pdbx_description
1 polymer ?
#
loop_
_entity_poly.entity_id
_entity_poly.type
_entity_poly.pdbx_seq_one_letter_code
_entity_poly.pdbx_strand_id
1 'polypeptide(L)'
;MADAFGLAASVFATIQIADRVVSLCKQYIQGVKEARADLRAIVVETSTIKATLETVKSVIDLDAGQSDSLSGLGGPLGPVESCRKAIAELEELLASASRATPSGSKRRKIQATYESLAWPFKREKARGLLEEMAMQKSTITLTLTADSL
;
A
#
# COMPACT_ATOMS: atom_id res chain seq x y z
N MET A 1 -25.54 8.72 0.59
CA MET A 1 -24.65 9.83 0.17
C MET A 1 -23.40 9.99 1.04
N ALA A 2 -23.46 9.86 2.37
CA ALA A 2 -22.25 9.88 3.22
C ALA A 2 -21.27 8.72 2.92
N ASP A 3 -21.79 7.55 2.53
CA ASP A 3 -20.98 6.36 2.20
C ASP A 3 -20.07 6.56 0.98
N ALA A 4 -20.59 7.15 -0.10
CA ALA A 4 -19.80 7.37 -1.32
C ALA A 4 -18.66 8.37 -1.11
N PHE A 5 -18.91 9.46 -0.36
CA PHE A 5 -17.88 10.45 -0.05
C PHE A 5 -16.82 9.89 0.91
N GLY A 6 -17.24 9.13 1.93
CA GLY A 6 -16.33 8.45 2.85
C GLY A 6 -15.46 7.42 2.14
N LEU A 7 -16.04 6.63 1.24
CA LEU A 7 -15.31 5.70 0.38
C LEU A 7 -14.31 6.43 -0.52
N ALA A 8 -14.74 7.48 -1.22
CA ALA A 8 -13.87 8.28 -2.08
C ALA A 8 -12.66 8.84 -1.32
N ALA A 9 -12.89 9.37 -0.11
CA ALA A 9 -11.84 9.87 0.76
C ALA A 9 -10.87 8.77 1.20
N SER A 10 -11.38 7.58 1.55
CA SER A 10 -10.56 6.43 1.95
C SER A 10 -9.72 5.90 0.78
N VAL A 11 -10.31 5.79 -0.42
CA VAL A 11 -9.61 5.42 -1.66
C VAL A 11 -8.47 6.42 -1.94
N PHE A 12 -8.78 7.72 -1.90
CA PHE A 12 -7.79 8.77 -2.13
C PHE A 12 -6.66 8.75 -1.10
N ALA A 13 -6.98 8.58 0.18
CA ALA A 13 -5.99 8.45 1.24
C ALA A 13 -5.08 7.23 1.00
N THR A 14 -5.66 6.10 0.61
CA THR A 14 -4.91 4.86 0.35
C THR A 14 -3.95 5.02 -0.83
N ILE A 15 -4.39 5.67 -1.92
CA ILE A 15 -3.53 5.98 -3.08
C ILE A 15 -2.33 6.83 -2.66
N GLN A 16 -2.55 7.86 -1.83
CA GLN A 16 -1.45 8.72 -1.36
C GLN A 16 -0.43 7.95 -0.51
N ILE A 17 -0.87 7.05 0.36
CA ILE A 17 0.04 6.22 1.17
C ILE A 17 0.82 5.28 0.25
N ALA A 18 0.16 4.68 -0.75
CA ALA A 18 0.80 3.83 -1.75
C ALA A 18 1.93 4.56 -2.51
N ASP A 19 1.72 5.81 -2.91
CA ASP A 19 2.77 6.64 -3.54
C ASP A 19 3.98 6.86 -2.62
N ARG A 20 3.75 7.08 -1.32
CA ARG A 20 4.81 7.23 -0.33
C ARG A 20 5.60 5.94 -0.13
N VAL A 21 4.92 4.79 -0.05
CA VAL A 21 5.56 3.47 0.01
C VAL A 21 6.47 3.25 -1.21
N VAL A 22 5.97 3.51 -2.41
CA VAL A 22 6.76 3.37 -3.65
C VAL A 22 7.99 4.30 -3.63
N SER A 23 7.81 5.54 -3.17
CA SER A 23 8.92 6.50 -3.03
C SER A 23 9.97 6.03 -2.03
N LEU A 24 9.55 5.53 -0.86
CA LEU A 24 10.45 4.97 0.15
C LEU A 24 11.23 3.79 -0.44
N CYS A 25 10.56 2.80 -1.03
CA CYS A 25 11.23 1.63 -1.62
C CYS A 25 12.27 2.02 -2.69
N LYS A 26 11.97 3.01 -3.54
CA LYS A 26 12.92 3.52 -4.54
C LYS A 26 14.17 4.12 -3.89
N GLN A 27 14.03 4.83 -2.78
CA GLN A 27 15.16 5.38 -2.01
C GLN A 27 16.01 4.27 -1.36
N TYR A 28 15.40 3.19 -0.88
CA TYR A 28 16.10 2.05 -0.28
C TYR A 28 16.85 1.15 -1.26
N ILE A 29 16.29 0.89 -2.43
CA ILE A 29 16.90 0.01 -3.44
C ILE A 29 18.32 0.51 -3.80
N GLN A 30 18.56 1.81 -3.70
CA GLN A 30 19.88 2.41 -3.91
C GLN A 30 20.88 2.09 -2.79
N GLY A 31 20.42 1.87 -1.55
CA GLY A 31 21.25 1.72 -0.35
C GLY A 31 21.49 0.28 0.13
N VAL A 32 20.58 -0.67 -0.14
CA VAL A 32 20.63 -2.04 0.41
C VAL A 32 20.54 -3.04 -0.74
N LYS A 33 21.54 -3.93 -0.90
CA LYS A 33 21.56 -4.96 -1.96
C LYS A 33 20.71 -6.18 -1.61
N GLU A 34 20.78 -6.64 -0.36
CA GLU A 34 20.12 -7.86 0.12
C GLU A 34 18.58 -7.76 0.12
N ALA A 35 18.05 -6.54 0.28
CA ALA A 35 16.61 -6.27 0.32
C ALA A 35 15.98 -5.95 -1.04
N ARG A 36 16.75 -5.87 -2.13
CA ARG A 36 16.28 -5.32 -3.42
C ARG A 36 15.13 -6.11 -4.02
N ALA A 37 15.16 -7.45 -3.91
CA ALA A 37 14.11 -8.30 -4.46
C ALA A 37 12.79 -8.06 -3.73
N ASP A 38 12.82 -8.02 -2.40
CA ASP A 38 11.64 -7.78 -1.57
C ASP A 38 11.09 -6.37 -1.77
N LEU A 39 11.97 -5.35 -1.81
CA LEU A 39 11.56 -3.96 -2.08
C LEU A 39 10.92 -3.82 -3.46
N ARG A 40 11.39 -4.55 -4.47
CA ARG A 40 10.75 -4.59 -5.79
C ARG A 40 9.39 -5.26 -5.75
N ALA A 41 9.25 -6.38 -5.03
CA ALA A 41 7.97 -7.04 -4.84
C ALA A 41 6.96 -6.11 -4.17
N ILE A 42 7.38 -5.40 -3.11
CA ILE A 42 6.57 -4.37 -2.45
C ILE A 42 6.12 -3.28 -3.43
N VAL A 43 7.03 -2.76 -4.27
CA VAL A 43 6.69 -1.74 -5.27
C VAL A 43 5.67 -2.27 -6.27
N VAL A 44 5.85 -3.50 -6.78
CA VAL A 44 4.93 -4.12 -7.74
C VAL A 44 3.54 -4.27 -7.15
N GLU A 45 3.42 -4.86 -5.96
CA GLU A 45 2.12 -5.10 -5.35
C GLU A 45 1.42 -3.81 -4.92
N THR A 46 2.16 -2.88 -4.31
CA THR A 46 1.62 -1.57 -3.93
C THR A 46 1.12 -0.80 -5.16
N SER A 47 1.86 -0.85 -6.28
CA SER A 47 1.44 -0.20 -7.53
C SER A 47 0.20 -0.88 -8.13
N THR A 48 0.10 -2.19 -8.01
CA THR A 48 -1.05 -2.97 -8.50
C THR A 48 -2.32 -2.64 -7.72
N ILE A 49 -2.21 -2.48 -6.41
CA ILE A 49 -3.34 -2.08 -5.56
C ILE A 49 -3.72 -0.63 -5.79
N LYS A 50 -2.73 0.26 -5.93
CA LYS A 50 -2.98 1.65 -6.35
C LYS A 50 -3.80 1.68 -7.65
N ALA A 51 -3.39 0.96 -8.68
CA ALA A 51 -4.12 0.92 -9.95
C ALA A 51 -5.56 0.40 -9.78
N THR A 52 -5.77 -0.61 -8.93
CA THR A 52 -7.11 -1.12 -8.61
C THR A 52 -7.97 -0.04 -7.94
N LEU A 53 -7.40 0.70 -6.99
CA LEU A 53 -8.06 1.79 -6.29
C LEU A 53 -8.32 3.01 -7.19
N GLU A 54 -7.46 3.28 -8.17
CA GLU A 54 -7.67 4.30 -9.20
C GLU A 54 -8.87 3.96 -10.10
N THR A 55 -9.07 2.66 -10.40
CA THR A 55 -10.29 2.20 -11.08
C THR A 55 -11.53 2.45 -10.21
N VAL A 56 -11.49 2.11 -8.92
CA VAL A 56 -12.60 2.39 -7.99
C VAL A 56 -12.89 3.90 -7.93
N LYS A 57 -11.86 4.74 -7.82
CA LYS A 57 -12.01 6.20 -7.86
C LYS A 57 -12.69 6.67 -9.14
N SER A 58 -12.27 6.14 -10.29
CA SER A 58 -12.84 6.52 -11.59
C SER A 58 -14.33 6.18 -11.68
N VAL A 59 -14.74 5.02 -11.16
CA VAL A 59 -16.16 4.63 -11.09
C VAL A 59 -16.96 5.60 -10.20
N ILE A 60 -16.43 5.94 -9.01
CA ILE A 60 -17.07 6.90 -8.09
C ILE A 60 -17.25 8.28 -8.76
N ASP A 61 -16.20 8.77 -9.43
CA ASP A 61 -16.21 10.08 -10.08
C ASP A 61 -17.20 10.12 -11.27
N LEU A 62 -17.28 9.04 -12.06
CA LEU A 62 -18.17 8.93 -13.22
C LEU A 62 -19.65 8.86 -12.83
N ASP A 63 -19.96 8.19 -11.73
CA ASP A 63 -21.33 8.00 -11.26
C ASP A 63 -21.80 9.11 -10.28
N ALA A 64 -20.96 10.13 -10.04
CA ALA A 64 -21.19 11.19 -9.06
C ALA A 64 -21.49 10.66 -7.64
N GLY A 65 -21.02 9.45 -7.31
CA GLY A 65 -21.25 8.79 -6.03
C GLY A 65 -22.70 8.36 -5.78
N GLN A 66 -23.48 8.07 -6.82
CA GLN A 66 -24.87 7.60 -6.70
C GLN A 66 -25.02 6.07 -6.64
N SER A 67 -23.96 5.33 -6.95
CA SER A 67 -23.96 3.87 -7.03
C SER A 67 -23.97 3.23 -5.64
N ASP A 68 -25.12 2.66 -5.26
CA ASP A 68 -25.29 1.80 -4.08
C ASP A 68 -24.44 0.51 -4.18
N SER A 69 -23.95 0.18 -5.37
CA SER A 69 -23.12 -0.98 -5.65
C SER A 69 -21.77 -0.98 -4.93
N LEU A 70 -21.26 0.21 -4.61
CA LEU A 70 -19.97 0.39 -3.94
C LEU A 70 -20.08 0.37 -2.41
N SER A 71 -21.29 0.22 -1.86
CA SER A 71 -21.54 0.21 -0.42
C SER A 71 -20.79 -0.91 0.32
N GLY A 72 -20.49 -2.02 -0.37
CA GLY A 72 -19.69 -3.13 0.18
C GLY A 72 -18.18 -2.86 0.28
N LEU A 73 -17.67 -1.79 -0.36
CA LEU A 73 -16.25 -1.45 -0.36
C LEU A 73 -15.87 -0.49 0.78
N GLY A 74 -16.84 0.31 1.25
CA GLY A 74 -16.68 1.33 2.28
C GLY A 74 -16.79 0.80 3.71
N GLY A 75 -16.75 1.73 4.67
CA GLY A 75 -16.91 1.44 6.09
C GLY A 75 -15.62 0.99 6.82
N PRO A 76 -15.64 0.99 8.17
CA PRO A 76 -14.46 0.79 9.03
C PRO A 76 -13.85 -0.63 8.96
N LEU A 77 -14.62 -1.60 8.43
CA LEU A 77 -14.22 -2.99 8.19
C LEU A 77 -14.26 -3.33 6.69
N GLY A 78 -14.46 -2.33 5.83
CA GLY A 78 -14.48 -2.54 4.39
C GLY A 78 -13.12 -2.94 3.84
N PRO A 79 -13.09 -3.56 2.65
CA PRO A 79 -11.84 -3.97 2.00
C PRO A 79 -10.94 -2.78 1.67
N VAL A 80 -11.48 -1.58 1.39
CA VAL A 80 -10.67 -0.37 1.15
C VAL A 80 -9.99 0.11 2.42
N GLU A 81 -10.71 0.13 3.54
CA GLU A 81 -10.14 0.54 4.83
C GLU A 81 -9.08 -0.45 5.33
N SER A 82 -9.29 -1.74 5.07
CA SER A 82 -8.31 -2.77 5.40
C SER A 82 -7.06 -2.67 4.51
N CYS A 83 -7.21 -2.38 3.20
CA CYS A 83 -6.10 -2.02 2.30
C CYS A 83 -5.34 -0.79 2.83
N ARG A 84 -6.06 0.24 3.28
CA ARG A 84 -5.47 1.46 3.82
C ARG A 84 -4.59 1.17 5.03
N LYS A 85 -5.09 0.35 5.97
CA LYS A 85 -4.34 -0.05 7.17
C LYS A 85 -3.09 -0.86 6.79
N ALA A 86 -3.23 -1.85 5.91
CA ALA A 86 -2.09 -2.67 5.49
C ALA A 86 -0.99 -1.84 4.80
N ILE A 87 -1.36 -0.93 3.90
CA ILE A 87 -0.40 -0.04 3.22
C ILE A 87 0.21 0.97 4.20
N ALA A 88 -0.56 1.47 5.19
CA ALA A 88 -0.03 2.37 6.22
C ALA A 88 0.98 1.66 7.12
N GLU A 89 0.69 0.43 7.55
CA GLU A 89 1.66 -0.38 8.31
C GLU A 89 2.93 -0.65 7.50
N LEU A 90 2.79 -0.89 6.19
CA LEU A 90 3.92 -1.04 5.29
C LEU A 90 4.74 0.24 5.17
N GLU A 91 4.09 1.40 5.07
CA GLU A 91 4.73 2.72 5.12
C GLU A 91 5.52 2.91 6.42
N GLU A 92 4.93 2.59 7.58
CA GLU A 92 5.60 2.72 8.88
C GLU A 92 6.81 1.78 9.00
N LEU A 93 6.70 0.55 8.51
CA LEU A 93 7.81 -0.41 8.47
C LEU A 93 8.97 0.10 7.61
N LEU A 94 8.67 0.70 6.47
CA LEU A 94 9.66 1.29 5.56
C LEU A 94 10.23 2.61 6.10
N ALA A 95 9.40 3.47 6.68
CA ALA A 95 9.81 4.75 7.23
C ALA A 95 10.65 4.59 8.51
N SER A 96 10.36 3.56 9.33
CA SER A 96 11.16 3.24 10.52
C SER A 96 12.56 2.76 10.18
N ALA A 97 12.75 2.07 9.05
CA ALA A 97 14.09 1.81 8.56
C ALA A 97 14.78 3.14 8.11
N SER A 98 14.01 4.18 7.74
CA SER A 98 14.54 5.32 6.96
C SER A 98 14.92 6.45 7.88
N ARG A 99 14.17 6.64 8.97
CA ARG A 99 14.49 7.63 10.02
C ARG A 99 15.76 7.27 10.78
N ALA A 100 16.23 6.03 10.69
CA ALA A 100 17.51 5.62 11.22
C ALA A 100 18.70 6.11 10.36
N THR A 101 18.48 7.00 9.36
CA THR A 101 19.55 7.59 8.55
C THR A 101 19.98 8.98 9.06
N PRO A 102 21.13 9.12 9.75
CA PRO A 102 21.80 10.41 9.85
C PRO A 102 22.49 10.72 8.52
N SER A 103 22.35 11.97 8.05
CA SER A 103 23.03 12.51 6.87
C SER A 103 24.55 12.38 7.03
N GLY A 104 25.15 11.32 6.49
CA GLY A 104 26.59 11.06 6.62
C GLY A 104 27.08 9.88 5.78
N SER A 105 27.89 10.17 4.76
CA SER A 105 28.37 9.23 3.73
C SER A 105 29.14 8.01 4.27
N LYS A 106 29.83 8.11 5.42
CA LYS A 106 30.59 7.00 6.01
C LYS A 106 29.75 6.06 6.88
N ARG A 107 28.65 6.52 7.50
CA ARG A 107 27.75 5.67 8.32
C ARG A 107 26.70 4.91 7.51
N ARG A 108 26.39 5.37 6.29
CA ARG A 108 25.49 4.69 5.34
C ARG A 108 25.92 3.25 5.03
N LYS A 109 27.23 2.98 5.05
CA LYS A 109 27.82 1.64 4.82
C LYS A 109 27.67 0.69 6.01
N ILE A 110 27.70 1.22 7.25
CA ILE A 110 27.52 0.45 8.50
C ILE A 110 26.01 0.16 8.71
N GLN A 111 25.16 1.10 8.32
CA GLN A 111 23.70 0.97 8.34
C GLN A 111 23.20 -0.07 7.33
N ALA A 112 23.72 -0.11 6.09
CA ALA A 112 23.32 -1.12 5.10
C ALA A 112 23.50 -2.56 5.63
N THR A 113 24.49 -2.78 6.50
CA THR A 113 24.71 -4.04 7.21
C THR A 113 23.69 -4.26 8.35
N TYR A 114 23.33 -3.22 9.10
CA TYR A 114 22.35 -3.30 10.21
C TYR A 114 20.91 -3.46 9.71
N GLU A 115 20.55 -2.73 8.65
CA GLU A 115 19.30 -2.89 7.92
C GLU A 115 19.25 -4.24 7.21
N SER A 116 20.36 -4.74 6.64
CA SER A 116 20.42 -6.12 6.13
C SER A 116 20.14 -7.17 7.21
N LEU A 117 20.44 -6.88 8.49
CA LEU A 117 20.17 -7.80 9.61
C LEU A 117 18.73 -7.66 10.14
N ALA A 118 18.16 -6.45 10.15
CA ALA A 118 16.76 -6.22 10.55
C ALA A 118 15.76 -6.51 9.42
N TRP A 119 16.18 -6.40 8.16
CA TRP A 119 15.36 -6.66 6.98
C TRP A 119 14.74 -8.06 6.97
N PRO A 120 15.43 -9.18 7.28
CA PRO A 120 14.77 -10.49 7.32
C PRO A 120 13.57 -10.55 8.27
N PHE A 121 13.61 -9.85 9.41
CA PHE A 121 12.47 -9.74 10.32
C PHE A 121 11.36 -8.84 9.75
N LYS A 122 11.72 -7.71 9.14
CA LYS A 122 10.75 -6.81 8.49
C LYS A 122 10.14 -7.44 7.22
N ARG A 123 10.86 -8.33 6.56
CA ARG A 123 10.47 -9.07 5.36
C ARG A 123 9.30 -9.99 5.64
N GLU A 124 9.34 -10.71 6.75
CA GLU A 124 8.24 -11.59 7.15
C GLU A 124 6.96 -10.79 7.38
N LYS A 125 7.04 -9.67 8.12
CA LYS A 125 5.90 -8.79 8.33
C LYS A 125 5.42 -8.15 7.03
N ALA A 126 6.33 -7.67 6.17
CA ALA A 126 5.99 -7.10 4.87
C ALA A 126 5.29 -8.13 3.98
N ARG A 127 5.73 -9.39 3.96
CA ARG A 127 5.08 -10.47 3.21
C ARG A 127 3.65 -10.71 3.69
N GLY A 128 3.43 -10.80 5.01
CA GLY A 128 2.08 -10.95 5.56
C GLY A 128 1.14 -9.82 5.15
N LEU A 129 1.63 -8.57 5.16
CA LEU A 129 0.86 -7.41 4.69
C LEU A 129 0.55 -7.50 3.19
N LEU A 130 1.51 -7.97 2.37
CA LEU A 130 1.30 -8.18 0.94
C LEU A 130 0.26 -9.27 0.64
N GLU A 131 0.23 -10.34 1.42
CA GLU A 131 -0.77 -11.40 1.31
C GLU A 131 -2.17 -10.89 1.66
N GLU A 132 -2.29 -10.09 2.73
CA GLU A 132 -3.55 -9.45 3.12
C GLU A 132 -4.06 -8.49 2.04
N MET A 133 -3.15 -7.69 1.51
CA MET A 133 -3.37 -6.78 0.39
C MET A 133 -3.84 -7.50 -0.89
N ALA A 134 -3.25 -8.65 -1.22
CA ALA A 134 -3.67 -9.47 -2.36
C ALA A 134 -5.07 -10.09 -2.17
N MET A 135 -5.40 -10.50 -0.94
CA MET A 135 -6.73 -10.99 -0.60
C MET A 135 -7.79 -9.89 -0.75
N GLN A 136 -7.50 -8.70 -0.22
CA GLN A 136 -8.41 -7.55 -0.32
C GLN A 136 -8.62 -7.10 -1.77
N LYS A 137 -7.57 -7.08 -2.59
CA LYS A 137 -7.68 -6.83 -4.03
C LYS A 137 -8.65 -7.81 -4.70
N SER A 138 -8.56 -9.09 -4.37
CA SER A 138 -9.46 -10.11 -4.91
C SER A 138 -10.91 -9.83 -4.52
N THR A 139 -11.16 -9.46 -3.26
CA THR A 139 -12.49 -9.05 -2.78
C THR A 139 -13.00 -7.82 -3.53
N ILE A 140 -12.18 -6.76 -3.66
CA ILE A 140 -12.56 -5.53 -4.38
C ILE A 140 -12.90 -5.84 -5.84
N THR A 141 -12.06 -6.62 -6.51
CA THR A 141 -12.26 -7.01 -7.92
C THR A 141 -13.53 -7.83 -8.10
N LEU A 142 -13.82 -8.73 -7.16
CA LEU A 142 -15.02 -9.57 -7.20
C LEU A 142 -16.29 -8.74 -6.99
N THR A 143 -16.29 -7.80 -6.04
CA THR A 143 -17.39 -6.84 -5.86
C THR A 143 -17.61 -5.97 -7.10
N LEU A 144 -16.53 -5.47 -7.72
CA LEU A 144 -16.63 -4.69 -8.96
C LEU A 144 -17.20 -5.51 -10.13
N THR A 145 -16.83 -6.80 -10.23
CA THR A 145 -17.29 -7.67 -11.34
C THR A 145 -18.72 -8.17 -11.11
N ALA A 146 -19.09 -8.43 -9.86
CA ALA A 146 -20.45 -8.83 -9.49
C ALA A 146 -21.48 -7.72 -9.77
N ASP A 147 -21.06 -6.46 -9.77
CA ASP A 147 -21.91 -5.32 -10.14
C ASP A 147 -22.08 -5.14 -11.65
N SER A 148 -21.18 -5.70 -12.46
CA SER A 148 -21.26 -5.65 -13.93
C SER A 148 -22.13 -6.76 -14.56
N LEU A 149 -22.84 -7.55 -13.74
CA LEU A 149 -23.72 -8.66 -14.15
C LEU A 149 -25.21 -8.33 -13.98
#